data_AF-A0A532TRS3-F1
#
_entry.id   AF-A0A532TRS3-F1
#
_cell.length_a   1.000
_cell.length_b   1.000
_cell.length_c   1.000
_cell.angle_alpha   90.00
_cell.angle_beta   90.00
_cell.angle_gamma   90.00
#
_symmetry.space_group_name_H-M   'P 1'
#
loop_
_entity.id
_entity.type
_entity.pdbx_description
1 polymer ?
#
loop_
_entity_poly.entity_id
_entity_poly.type
_entity_poly.pdbx_seq_one_letter_code
_entity_poly.pdbx_strand_id
1 'polypeptide(L)'
;MLCIISKKLYNQANWYVRQDFFHLENLLRYQDLNFILQHSNNYKLLKAQTSQQILKIIDRNWKSFFNAIKEWKKGQEKFNGRPRPPKYKKDGYNLLIFTNQNSKITNNKIILTMSKFFKKAFPEFEHPIEITIPHYRNKNFECYQQIRILPRKKFYEIEEYIKER
;
A
#
# COMPACT_ATOMS: atom_id res chain seq x y z
N MET A 1 5.83 13.21 -1.41
CA MET A 1 4.91 13.39 -0.25
C MET A 1 3.99 12.19 0.00
N LEU A 2 3.16 11.76 -0.95
CA LEU A 2 2.17 10.68 -0.74
C LEU A 2 2.76 9.34 -0.26
N CYS A 3 3.93 8.95 -0.75
CA CYS A 3 4.61 7.73 -0.29
C CYS A 3 5.05 7.80 1.20
N ILE A 4 5.25 9.00 1.75
CA ILE A 4 5.51 9.22 3.17
C ILE A 4 4.22 9.00 3.97
N ILE A 5 3.10 9.53 3.49
CA ILE A 5 1.78 9.35 4.11
C ILE A 5 1.39 7.87 4.10
N SER A 6 1.62 7.17 2.98
CA SER A 6 1.50 5.71 2.89
C SER A 6 2.36 4.99 3.94
N LYS A 7 3.60 5.44 4.16
CA LYS A 7 4.47 4.88 5.22
C LYS A 7 3.90 5.10 6.61
N LYS A 8 3.40 6.32 6.89
CA LYS A 8 2.78 6.64 8.18
C LYS A 8 1.55 5.77 8.44
N LEU A 9 0.65 5.63 7.46
CA LEU A 9 -0.50 4.74 7.57
C LEU A 9 -0.07 3.28 7.77
N TYR A 10 0.95 2.82 7.03
CA TYR A 10 1.48 1.46 7.20
C TYR A 10 1.98 1.21 8.62
N ASN A 11 2.81 2.12 9.14
CA ASN A 11 3.37 1.97 10.48
C ASN A 11 2.29 2.07 11.56
N GLN A 12 1.32 2.97 11.39
CA GLN A 12 0.18 3.10 12.30
C GLN A 12 -0.63 1.82 12.36
N ALA A 13 -1.02 1.26 11.21
CA ALA A 13 -1.74 -0.01 11.15
C ALA A 13 -0.90 -1.17 11.70
N ASN A 14 0.40 -1.23 11.36
CA ASN A 14 1.29 -2.26 11.90
C ASN A 14 1.46 -2.14 13.42
N TRP A 15 1.35 -0.93 13.99
CA TRP A 15 1.37 -0.76 15.44
C TRP A 15 0.17 -1.45 16.08
N TYR A 16 -1.04 -1.22 15.58
CA TYR A 16 -2.25 -1.89 16.07
C TYR A 16 -2.12 -3.42 16.03
N VAL A 17 -1.71 -3.99 14.88
CA VAL A 17 -1.54 -5.44 14.76
C VAL A 17 -0.49 -5.98 15.72
N ARG A 18 0.62 -5.26 15.92
CA ARG A 18 1.67 -5.68 16.86
C ARG A 18 1.19 -5.62 18.30
N GLN A 19 0.48 -4.57 18.69
CA GLN A 19 -0.06 -4.46 20.04
C GLN A 19 -1.00 -5.64 20.35
N ASP A 20 -1.92 -5.91 19.44
CA ASP A 20 -2.86 -7.04 19.55
C ASP A 20 -2.12 -8.39 19.60
N PHE A 21 -1.17 -8.61 18.70
CA PHE A 21 -0.39 -9.85 18.63
C PHE A 21 0.48 -10.11 19.88
N PHE A 22 1.15 -9.09 20.42
CA PHE A 22 2.07 -9.28 21.55
C PHE A 22 1.40 -9.23 22.92
N HIS A 23 0.19 -8.66 23.04
CA HIS A 23 -0.47 -8.46 24.34
C HIS A 23 -1.79 -9.22 24.48
N LEU A 24 -2.50 -9.50 23.39
CA LEU A 24 -3.85 -10.06 23.41
C LEU A 24 -3.95 -11.43 22.72
N GLU A 25 -2.84 -11.94 22.18
CA GLU A 25 -2.76 -13.18 21.38
C GLU A 25 -3.77 -13.25 20.21
N ASN A 26 -4.30 -12.10 19.81
CA ASN A 26 -5.27 -11.97 18.73
C ASN A 26 -4.60 -11.44 17.46
N LEU A 27 -5.34 -11.48 16.35
CA LEU A 27 -4.92 -10.93 15.08
C LEU A 27 -6.00 -10.05 14.46
N LEU A 28 -5.84 -8.74 14.60
CA LEU A 28 -6.57 -7.75 13.80
C LEU A 28 -6.41 -8.05 12.30
N ARG A 29 -7.55 -8.24 11.63
CA ARG A 29 -7.62 -8.44 10.19
C ARG A 29 -7.80 -7.12 9.47
N TYR A 30 -7.70 -7.16 8.14
CA TYR A 30 -7.97 -6.02 7.28
C TYR A 30 -9.27 -5.26 7.63
N GLN A 31 -10.36 -5.97 7.92
CA GLN A 31 -11.66 -5.34 8.20
C GLN A 31 -11.60 -4.50 9.49
N ASP A 32 -11.01 -5.05 10.55
CA ASP A 32 -10.83 -4.37 11.83
C ASP A 32 -9.93 -3.14 11.66
N LEU A 33 -8.80 -3.31 10.98
CA LEU A 33 -7.88 -2.19 10.71
C LEU A 33 -8.56 -1.08 9.90
N ASN A 34 -9.38 -1.44 8.92
CA ASN A 34 -10.10 -0.47 8.11
C ASN A 34 -11.13 0.28 8.96
N PHE A 35 -11.88 -0.42 9.81
CA PHE A 35 -12.86 0.17 10.72
C PHE A 35 -12.19 1.13 11.73
N ILE A 36 -11.06 0.73 12.33
CA ILE A 36 -10.31 1.54 13.28
C ILE A 36 -9.71 2.79 12.61
N LEU A 37 -9.12 2.62 11.42
CA LEU A 37 -8.29 3.67 10.81
C LEU A 37 -9.00 4.56 9.81
N GLN A 38 -10.21 4.23 9.35
CA GLN A 38 -10.93 5.02 8.33
C GLN A 38 -11.12 6.49 8.71
N HIS A 39 -11.15 6.80 10.01
CA HIS A 39 -11.29 8.17 10.51
C HIS A 39 -9.95 8.88 10.79
N SER A 40 -8.83 8.16 10.74
CA SER A 40 -7.50 8.70 11.02
C SER A 40 -7.03 9.68 9.94
N ASN A 41 -6.19 10.63 10.33
CA ASN A 41 -5.62 11.62 9.41
C ASN A 41 -4.81 10.96 8.29
N ASN A 42 -3.95 9.98 8.63
CA ASN A 42 -3.14 9.29 7.62
C ASN A 42 -3.99 8.55 6.59
N TYR A 43 -5.12 7.98 7.00
CA TYR A 43 -6.07 7.33 6.10
C TYR A 43 -6.78 8.35 5.21
N LYS A 44 -7.29 9.45 5.78
CA LYS A 44 -8.04 10.49 5.06
C LYS A 44 -7.19 11.31 4.10
N LEU A 45 -5.89 11.47 4.40
CA LEU A 45 -4.92 12.11 3.51
C LEU A 45 -4.67 11.34 2.21
N LEU A 46 -5.05 10.06 2.15
CA LEU A 46 -5.03 9.27 0.93
C LEU A 46 -6.47 9.05 0.45
N LYS A 47 -6.65 8.66 -0.81
CA LYS A 47 -7.94 8.15 -1.27
C LYS A 47 -8.26 6.87 -0.48
N ALA A 48 -9.53 6.69 -0.12
CA ALA A 48 -9.96 5.52 0.68
C ALA A 48 -9.46 4.19 0.10
N GLN A 49 -9.54 4.00 -1.22
CA GLN A 49 -9.07 2.77 -1.85
C GLN A 49 -7.55 2.57 -1.76
N THR A 50 -6.78 3.65 -1.87
CA THR A 50 -5.32 3.60 -1.67
C THR A 50 -5.00 3.21 -0.23
N SER A 51 -5.71 3.78 0.75
CA SER A 51 -5.58 3.41 2.16
C SER A 51 -5.91 1.93 2.38
N GLN A 52 -7.02 1.45 1.83
CA GLN A 52 -7.43 0.05 1.92
C GLN A 52 -6.40 -0.90 1.31
N GLN A 53 -5.78 -0.55 0.17
CA GLN A 53 -4.72 -1.37 -0.42
C GLN A 53 -3.51 -1.48 0.51
N ILE A 54 -3.14 -0.40 1.20
CA ILE A 54 -2.06 -0.42 2.21
C ILE A 54 -2.41 -1.35 3.37
N LEU A 55 -3.65 -1.28 3.88
CA LEU A 55 -4.11 -2.17 4.95
C LEU A 55 -4.13 -3.65 4.52
N LYS A 56 -4.56 -3.93 3.27
CA LYS A 56 -4.51 -5.28 2.68
C LYS A 56 -3.09 -5.82 2.51
N ILE A 57 -2.09 -4.95 2.28
CA ILE A 57 -0.69 -5.38 2.26
C ILE A 57 -0.25 -5.83 3.65
N ILE A 58 -0.64 -5.10 4.69
CA ILE A 58 -0.29 -5.45 6.07
C ILE A 58 -0.92 -6.78 6.46
N ASP A 59 -2.22 -6.97 6.19
CA ASP A 59 -2.93 -8.24 6.44
C ASP A 59 -2.22 -9.42 5.76
N ARG A 60 -1.82 -9.26 4.48
CA ARG A 60 -1.06 -10.28 3.74
C ARG A 60 0.32 -10.55 4.34
N ASN A 61 1.05 -9.51 4.73
CA ASN A 61 2.38 -9.66 5.33
C ASN A 61 2.30 -10.42 6.66
N TRP A 62 1.30 -10.12 7.48
CA TRP A 62 1.06 -10.83 8.73
C TRP A 62 0.62 -12.27 8.47
N LYS A 63 -0.32 -12.51 7.56
CA LYS A 63 -0.73 -13.86 7.15
C LYS A 63 0.46 -14.71 6.69
N SER A 64 1.36 -14.12 5.89
CA SER A 64 2.59 -14.80 5.44
C SER A 64 3.50 -15.15 6.62
N PHE A 65 3.65 -14.25 7.60
CA PHE A 65 4.41 -14.53 8.80
C PHE A 65 3.83 -15.68 9.62
N PHE A 66 2.50 -15.72 9.80
CA PHE A 66 1.83 -16.81 10.53
C PHE A 66 1.98 -18.16 9.82
N ASN A 67 1.86 -18.17 8.50
CA ASN A 67 2.12 -19.39 7.72
C ASN A 67 3.56 -19.85 7.89
N ALA A 68 4.52 -18.92 7.79
CA ALA A 68 5.94 -19.24 7.94
C ALA A 68 6.27 -19.78 9.34
N ILE A 69 5.76 -19.16 10.42
CA ILE A 69 6.04 -19.65 11.78
C ILE A 69 5.37 -21.00 12.07
N LYS A 70 4.20 -21.28 11.48
CA LYS A 70 3.54 -22.59 11.58
C LYS A 70 4.36 -23.68 10.90
N GLU A 71 4.86 -23.44 9.70
CA GLU A 71 5.70 -24.39 8.99
C GLU A 71 7.08 -24.56 9.65
N TRP A 72 7.67 -23.47 10.16
CA TRP A 72 8.92 -23.53 10.92
C TRP A 72 8.79 -24.39 12.17
N LYS A 73 7.65 -24.35 12.88
CA LYS A 73 7.40 -25.23 14.04
C LYS A 73 7.30 -26.72 13.65
N LYS A 74 6.93 -27.04 12.41
CA LYS A 74 6.83 -28.43 11.91
C LYS A 74 8.17 -28.98 11.43
N GLY A 75 9.02 -28.13 10.86
CA GLY A 75 10.33 -28.50 10.32
C GLY A 75 11.24 -27.30 10.28
N GLN A 76 12.10 -27.19 11.29
CA GLN A 76 13.00 -26.04 11.45
C GLN A 76 14.11 -26.04 10.38
N GLU A 77 14.51 -27.21 9.91
CA GLU A 77 15.52 -27.46 8.87
C GLU A 77 15.16 -26.86 7.50
N LYS A 78 13.87 -26.60 7.25
CA LYS A 78 13.39 -25.97 6.01
C LYS A 78 13.67 -24.46 5.93
N PHE A 79 14.19 -23.87 7.00
CA PHE A 79 14.37 -22.44 7.12
C PHE A 79 15.78 -22.10 7.60
N ASN A 80 16.36 -21.05 7.04
CA ASN A 80 17.66 -20.50 7.48
C ASN A 80 17.59 -19.79 8.86
N GLY A 81 16.45 -19.85 9.54
CA GLY A 81 16.23 -19.23 10.84
C GLY A 81 14.75 -19.00 11.13
N ARG A 82 14.45 -18.63 12.38
CA ARG A 82 13.07 -18.39 12.84
C ARG A 82 12.42 -17.22 12.09
N PRO A 83 11.23 -17.40 11.49
CA PRO A 83 10.46 -16.31 10.89
C PRO A 83 10.25 -15.16 11.86
N ARG A 84 10.31 -13.92 11.34
CA ARG A 84 10.18 -12.69 12.15
C ARG A 84 8.94 -11.91 11.74
N PRO A 85 8.24 -11.29 12.71
CA PRO A 85 7.04 -10.52 12.41
C PRO A 85 7.35 -9.28 11.56
N PRO A 86 6.36 -8.76 10.81
CA PRO A 86 6.51 -7.53 10.04
C PRO A 86 7.07 -6.37 10.88
N LYS A 87 8.15 -5.78 10.38
CA LYS A 87 8.83 -4.62 11.00
C LYS A 87 8.17 -3.31 10.60
N TYR A 88 8.32 -2.29 11.43
CA TYR A 88 8.05 -0.92 11.04
C TYR A 88 9.00 -0.46 9.93
N LYS A 89 8.49 0.37 9.02
CA LYS A 89 9.29 1.03 7.98
C LYS A 89 9.96 2.26 8.59
N LYS A 90 11.29 2.20 8.78
CA LYS A 90 12.09 3.31 9.31
C LYS A 90 12.48 4.28 8.19
N ASP A 91 13.36 3.85 7.31
CA ASP A 91 13.92 4.69 6.25
C ASP A 91 13.13 4.61 4.95
N GLY A 92 13.20 5.70 4.18
CA GLY A 92 12.59 5.81 2.87
C GLY A 92 11.07 5.96 2.90
N TYR A 93 10.43 5.35 1.91
CA TYR A 93 9.05 5.57 1.53
C TYR A 93 8.30 4.24 1.45
N ASN A 94 6.97 4.26 1.54
CA ASN A 94 6.17 3.08 1.27
C ASN A 94 5.62 3.11 -0.16
N LEU A 95 5.33 1.93 -0.70
CA LEU A 95 4.65 1.82 -1.98
C LEU A 95 3.29 2.52 -1.91
N LEU A 96 2.83 3.03 -3.05
CA LEU A 96 1.53 3.67 -3.19
C LEU A 96 0.75 2.96 -4.29
N ILE A 97 -0.49 2.54 -4.00
CA ILE A 97 -1.35 1.86 -4.97
C ILE A 97 -2.56 2.72 -5.28
N PHE A 98 -2.74 3.01 -6.56
CA PHE A 98 -3.97 3.53 -7.11
C PHE A 98 -4.68 2.40 -7.84
N THR A 99 -6.00 2.36 -7.71
CA THR A 99 -6.87 1.45 -8.46
C THR A 99 -7.40 2.19 -9.69
N ASN A 100 -7.96 1.44 -10.63
CA ASN A 100 -8.69 2.02 -11.78
C ASN A 100 -9.90 2.90 -11.40
N GLN A 101 -10.35 2.88 -10.13
CA GLN A 101 -11.43 3.74 -9.65
C GLN A 101 -10.93 5.09 -9.12
N ASN A 102 -9.63 5.23 -8.82
CA ASN A 102 -9.05 6.48 -8.31
C ASN A 102 -7.83 6.99 -9.10
N SER A 103 -7.50 6.31 -10.19
CA SER A 103 -6.58 6.75 -11.23
C SER A 103 -7.23 6.60 -12.61
N LYS A 104 -6.64 7.24 -13.63
CA LYS A 104 -7.01 7.08 -15.05
C LYS A 104 -5.74 6.96 -15.89
N ILE A 105 -5.82 6.20 -16.96
CA ILE A 105 -4.84 6.21 -18.04
C ILE A 105 -5.56 6.74 -19.29
N THR A 106 -5.12 7.86 -19.84
CA THR A 106 -5.68 8.46 -21.05
C THR A 106 -4.63 9.31 -21.74
N ASN A 107 -4.65 9.36 -23.07
CA ASN A 107 -3.71 10.17 -23.87
C ASN A 107 -2.24 10.00 -23.48
N ASN A 108 -1.77 8.76 -23.27
CA ASN A 108 -0.42 8.43 -22.80
C ASN A 108 -0.04 9.12 -21.47
N LYS A 109 -1.01 9.40 -20.61
CA LYS A 109 -0.79 9.97 -19.28
C LYS A 109 -1.49 9.14 -18.22
N ILE A 110 -0.81 9.00 -17.09
CA ILE A 110 -1.39 8.52 -15.84
C ILE A 110 -1.89 9.74 -15.07
N ILE A 111 -3.17 9.75 -14.72
CA ILE A 111 -3.82 10.81 -13.95
C ILE A 111 -4.14 10.27 -12.56
N LEU A 112 -3.55 10.87 -11.54
CA LEU A 112 -3.71 10.48 -10.13
C LEU A 112 -4.50 11.55 -9.38
N THR A 113 -5.61 11.15 -8.77
CA THR A 113 -6.48 12.09 -8.04
C THR A 113 -6.28 11.98 -6.53
N MET A 114 -6.22 13.15 -5.86
CA MET A 114 -6.02 13.22 -4.41
C MET A 114 -7.34 13.24 -3.63
N SER A 115 -7.28 12.89 -2.35
CA SER A 115 -8.45 12.98 -1.46
C SER A 115 -8.84 14.44 -1.22
N LYS A 116 -10.11 14.69 -0.89
CA LYS A 116 -10.58 16.04 -0.55
C LYS A 116 -9.80 16.62 0.64
N PHE A 117 -9.51 15.76 1.63
CA PHE A 117 -8.75 16.15 2.82
C PHE A 117 -7.30 16.53 2.48
N PHE A 118 -6.67 15.79 1.56
CA PHE A 118 -5.33 16.14 1.07
C PHE A 118 -5.31 17.49 0.35
N LYS A 119 -6.25 17.72 -0.56
CA LYS A 119 -6.35 19.00 -1.30
C LYS A 119 -6.58 20.18 -0.37
N LYS A 120 -7.36 20.01 0.69
CA LYS A 120 -7.56 21.05 1.71
C LYS A 120 -6.28 21.35 2.49
N ALA A 121 -5.47 20.34 2.78
CA ALA A 121 -4.21 20.49 3.52
C ALA A 121 -3.07 21.01 2.63
N PHE A 122 -3.13 20.75 1.32
CA PHE A 122 -2.13 21.12 0.33
C PHE A 122 -2.81 21.69 -0.93
N PRO A 123 -3.26 22.95 -0.90
CA PRO A 123 -3.98 23.59 -2.01
C PRO A 123 -3.20 23.62 -3.32
N GLU A 124 -1.86 23.61 -3.26
CA GLU A 124 -0.98 23.53 -4.44
C GLU A 124 -1.15 22.23 -5.24
N PHE A 125 -1.78 21.21 -4.66
CA PHE A 125 -2.16 19.96 -5.33
C PHE A 125 -3.67 19.86 -5.60
N GLU A 126 -4.33 21.00 -5.86
CA GLU A 126 -5.74 21.03 -6.27
C GLU A 126 -5.98 20.23 -7.55
N HIS A 127 -5.08 20.36 -8.53
CA HIS A 127 -5.13 19.63 -9.78
C HIS A 127 -4.57 18.21 -9.66
N PRO A 128 -5.05 17.25 -10.48
CA PRO A 128 -4.49 15.90 -10.52
C PRO A 128 -3.00 15.90 -10.87
N ILE A 129 -2.27 14.91 -10.35
CA ILE A 129 -0.89 14.67 -10.78
C ILE A 129 -0.95 13.90 -12.09
N GLU A 130 -0.32 14.46 -13.13
CA GLU A 130 -0.18 13.83 -14.44
C GLU A 130 1.24 13.31 -14.61
N ILE A 131 1.36 12.06 -15.08
CA ILE A 131 2.65 11.44 -15.38
C ILE A 131 2.62 10.95 -16.82
N THR A 132 3.53 11.46 -17.64
CA THR A 132 3.67 11.05 -19.04
C THR A 132 4.21 9.63 -19.13
N ILE A 133 3.50 8.79 -19.87
CA ILE A 133 3.92 7.43 -20.21
C ILE A 133 4.79 7.54 -21.47
N PRO A 134 6.03 7.03 -21.47
CA PRO A 134 6.85 6.99 -22.68
C PRO A 134 6.16 6.10 -23.72
N HIS A 135 6.42 6.35 -25.00
CA HIS A 135 5.75 5.62 -26.07
C HIS A 135 6.14 4.14 -26.06
N TYR A 136 5.18 3.25 -25.76
CA TYR A 136 5.35 1.80 -25.82
C TYR A 136 4.66 1.26 -27.09
N ARG A 137 5.36 0.44 -27.87
CA ARG A 137 4.73 -0.30 -28.97
C ARG A 137 3.82 -1.40 -28.38
N ASN A 138 2.61 -1.54 -28.92
CA ASN A 138 1.68 -2.65 -28.66
C ASN A 138 1.21 -2.83 -27.21
N LYS A 139 1.16 -1.77 -26.39
CA LYS A 139 0.65 -1.88 -25.02
C LYS A 139 -0.77 -1.31 -24.90
N ASN A 140 -1.74 -2.17 -24.59
CA ASN A 140 -3.11 -1.76 -24.26
C ASN A 140 -3.25 -1.55 -22.75
N PHE A 141 -3.60 -0.33 -22.35
CA PHE A 141 -3.80 0.06 -20.95
C PHE A 141 -5.28 0.01 -20.50
N GLU A 142 -6.23 -0.39 -21.35
CA GLU A 142 -7.66 -0.36 -21.04
C GLU A 142 -8.05 -1.29 -19.88
N CYS A 143 -7.31 -2.39 -19.70
CA CYS A 143 -7.65 -3.43 -18.73
C CYS A 143 -6.87 -3.33 -17.40
N TYR A 144 -6.14 -2.24 -17.17
CA TYR A 144 -5.37 -2.07 -15.94
C TYR A 144 -6.29 -2.08 -14.70
N GLN A 145 -5.79 -2.66 -13.62
CA GLN A 145 -6.50 -2.71 -12.34
C GLN A 145 -5.86 -1.81 -11.31
N GLN A 146 -4.52 -1.72 -11.33
CA GLN A 146 -3.77 -0.91 -10.38
C GLN A 146 -2.59 -0.23 -11.06
N ILE A 147 -2.27 0.96 -10.56
CA ILE A 147 -1.00 1.64 -10.79
C ILE A 147 -0.28 1.65 -9.45
N ARG A 148 0.93 1.11 -9.42
CA ARG A 148 1.77 1.05 -8.22
C ARG A 148 2.96 1.96 -8.42
N ILE A 149 3.17 2.86 -7.46
CA ILE A 149 4.33 3.74 -7.42
C ILE A 149 5.28 3.19 -6.37
N LEU A 150 6.44 2.73 -6.83
CA LEU A 150 7.49 2.14 -6.03
C LEU A 150 8.63 3.14 -5.89
N PRO A 151 8.81 3.74 -4.70
CA PRO A 151 9.90 4.67 -4.46
C PRO A 151 11.25 3.96 -4.41
N ARG A 152 12.21 4.38 -5.23
CA ARG A 152 13.63 4.01 -5.18
C ARG A 152 14.46 5.17 -4.64
N LYS A 153 15.77 4.96 -4.43
CA LYS A 153 16.65 5.98 -3.84
C LYS A 153 16.73 7.26 -4.68
N LYS A 154 16.71 7.15 -6.01
CA LYS A 154 16.91 8.28 -6.94
C LYS A 154 15.73 8.51 -7.90
N PHE A 155 14.77 7.59 -7.97
CA PHE A 155 13.67 7.63 -8.93
C PHE A 155 12.46 6.89 -8.39
N TYR A 156 11.34 6.95 -9.12
CA TYR A 156 10.16 6.16 -8.85
C TYR A 156 9.94 5.17 -9.99
N GLU A 157 9.70 3.92 -9.66
CA GLU A 157 9.20 2.93 -10.61
C GLU A 157 7.68 2.97 -10.60
N ILE A 158 7.09 2.92 -11.79
CA ILE A 158 5.64 2.87 -11.96
C ILE A 158 5.32 1.54 -12.62
N GLU A 159 4.64 0.70 -11.86
CA GLU A 159 4.15 -0.59 -12.33
C GLU A 159 2.66 -0.51 -12.64
N GLU A 160 2.29 -1.04 -13.79
CA GLU A 160 0.91 -1.33 -14.13
C GLU A 160 0.62 -2.78 -13.75
N TYR A 161 -0.46 -3.00 -13.01
CA TYR A 161 -0.95 -4.34 -12.70
C TYR A 161 -2.23 -4.61 -13.50
N ILE A 162 -2.15 -5.60 -14.38
CA ILE A 162 -3.28 -6.17 -15.12
C ILE A 162 -3.65 -7.48 -14.42
N LYS A 163 -4.96 -7.71 -14.22
CA LYS A 163 -5.44 -9.02 -13.79
C LYS A 163 -5.81 -9.77 -15.07
N GLU A 164 -5.04 -10.79 -15.42
CA GLU A 164 -5.47 -11.73 -16.47
C GLU A 164 -6.81 -12.32 -16.04
N ARG A 165 -7.78 -12.27 -16.96
CA ARG A 165 -9.14 -12.81 -16.77
C ARG A 165 -9.12 -14.31 -16.82
#